data_AF-A0A7Y3KX75-F1
#
_entry.id   AF-A0A7Y3KX75-F1
#
_cell.length_a   1.000
_cell.length_b   1.000
_cell.length_c   1.000
_cell.angle_alpha   90.00
_cell.angle_beta   90.00
_cell.angle_gamma   90.00
#
_symmetry.space_group_name_H-M   'P 1'
#
loop_
_entity.id
_entity.type
_entity.pdbx_description
1 polymer ?
#
loop_
_entity_poly.entity_id
_entity_poly.type
_entity_poly.pdbx_seq_one_letter_code
_entity_poly.pdbx_strand_id
1 'polypeptide(L)'
;MSSRGPNLPYRIVAGVVPSASAWLVASAKIAGATFAPDEPKLYSSFMEIVDERPMFDALVINVPVGYLDTDDLHLRTCDQMAKELLGPRGNVIMHTPSRAAIMDPEHPHDNLDAVTVMMLPRYREVATEMAPYRQRQIYEGHPELSFLEMNGGVPMQFGRFTGAGHNERRNLLVQKMQGIERVLDVEIDRVKWHHLQEAAALMWSARRAFTRTARRIPLDPEWDSESLRMEYVY
;
A
#
# COMPACT_ATOMS: atom_id res chain seq x y z
N MET A 1 6.79 -32.12 4.99
CA MET A 1 5.69 -32.13 5.98
C MET A 1 5.39 -30.70 6.38
N SER A 2 4.28 -30.13 5.89
CA SER A 2 3.91 -28.74 6.14
C SER A 2 3.46 -28.59 7.59
N SER A 3 4.31 -27.99 8.42
CA SER A 3 3.92 -27.48 9.73
C SER A 3 2.93 -26.33 9.51
N ARG A 4 1.63 -26.65 9.44
CA ARG A 4 0.60 -25.64 9.63
C ARG A 4 0.77 -25.16 11.06
N GLY A 5 1.21 -23.92 11.23
CA GLY A 5 1.26 -23.26 12.52
C GLY A 5 -0.10 -23.31 13.25
N PRO A 6 -0.13 -22.95 14.54
CA PRO A 6 -1.35 -23.02 15.33
C PRO A 6 -2.51 -22.28 14.63
N ASN A 7 -3.68 -22.92 14.58
CA ASN A 7 -4.87 -22.32 13.99
C ASN A 7 -5.33 -21.17 14.90
N LEU A 8 -5.06 -19.93 14.48
CA LEU A 8 -5.39 -18.77 15.28
C LEU A 8 -6.91 -18.53 15.28
N PRO A 9 -7.48 -18.06 16.40
CA PRO A 9 -8.91 -17.72 16.48
C PRO A 9 -9.24 -16.41 15.73
N TYR A 10 -8.26 -15.79 15.09
CA TYR A 10 -8.37 -14.57 14.31
C TYR A 10 -7.46 -14.61 13.08
N ARG A 11 -7.75 -13.71 12.15
CA ARG A 11 -6.99 -13.44 10.92
C ARG A 11 -6.28 -12.10 11.06
N ILE A 12 -5.20 -11.88 10.33
CA ILE A 12 -4.45 -10.62 10.45
C ILE A 12 -4.34 -9.97 9.07
N VAL A 13 -4.69 -8.70 8.98
CA VAL A 13 -4.51 -7.90 7.78
C VAL A 13 -3.66 -6.68 8.08
N ALA A 14 -2.97 -6.15 7.08
CA ALA A 14 -2.10 -5.00 7.27
C ALA A 14 -2.07 -4.03 6.08
N GLY A 15 -1.89 -2.75 6.40
CA GLY A 15 -1.51 -1.70 5.48
C GLY A 15 -0.04 -1.33 5.69
N VAL A 16 0.71 -1.20 4.61
CA VAL A 16 2.16 -1.00 4.65
C VAL A 16 2.55 0.23 3.85
N VAL A 17 3.29 1.14 4.47
CA VAL A 17 3.84 2.32 3.79
C VAL A 17 5.35 2.43 4.02
N PRO A 18 6.11 2.88 3.03
CA PRO A 18 7.50 3.23 3.22
C PRO A 18 7.61 4.49 4.09
N SER A 19 8.49 4.46 5.09
CA SER A 19 8.93 5.59 5.90
C SER A 19 10.46 5.75 5.69
N ALA A 20 10.98 6.96 5.89
CA ALA A 20 12.32 7.38 5.44
C ALA A 20 13.47 6.38 5.71
N SER A 21 13.41 5.59 6.78
CA SER A 21 14.38 4.53 7.08
C SER A 21 13.78 3.17 7.43
N ALA A 22 12.46 3.02 7.41
CA ALA A 22 11.77 1.77 7.80
C ALA A 22 10.46 1.59 7.03
N TRP A 23 9.88 0.41 7.10
CA TRP A 23 8.50 0.17 6.68
C TRP A 23 7.58 0.32 7.88
N LEU A 24 6.55 1.15 7.75
CA LEU A 24 5.51 1.29 8.76
C LEU A 24 4.36 0.33 8.41
N VAL A 25 4.01 -0.52 9.36
CA VAL A 25 2.94 -1.52 9.21
C VAL A 25 1.86 -1.25 10.24
N ALA A 26 0.67 -0.85 9.78
CA ALA A 26 -0.54 -0.82 10.59
C ALA A 26 -1.29 -2.14 10.37
N SER A 27 -1.58 -2.86 11.46
CA SER A 27 -2.21 -4.18 11.39
C SER A 27 -3.47 -4.27 12.25
N ALA A 28 -4.37 -5.18 11.88
CA ALA A 28 -5.58 -5.44 12.64
C ALA A 28 -5.91 -6.92 12.68
N LYS A 29 -6.44 -7.37 13.81
CA LYS A 29 -7.01 -8.71 13.97
C LYS A 29 -8.47 -8.71 13.54
N ILE A 30 -8.85 -9.73 12.77
CA ILE A 30 -10.22 -9.99 12.32
C ILE A 30 -10.73 -11.27 12.98
N ALA A 31 -11.81 -11.15 13.73
CA ALA A 31 -12.50 -12.30 14.34
C ALA A 31 -14.02 -12.12 14.17
N GLY A 32 -14.61 -12.86 13.22
CA GLY A 32 -16.00 -12.65 12.82
C GLY A 32 -16.22 -11.24 12.27
N ALA A 33 -17.13 -10.48 12.87
CA ALA A 33 -17.38 -9.08 12.51
C ALA A 33 -16.40 -8.09 13.15
N THR A 34 -15.63 -8.52 14.16
CA THR A 34 -14.71 -7.67 14.90
C THR A 34 -13.49 -7.35 14.04
N PHE A 35 -13.17 -6.06 13.97
CA PHE A 35 -11.94 -5.53 13.38
C PHE A 35 -11.22 -4.75 14.47
N ALA A 36 -10.09 -5.27 14.94
CA ALA A 36 -9.36 -4.73 16.08
C ALA A 36 -7.95 -4.27 15.64
N PRO A 37 -7.75 -2.97 15.38
CA PRO A 37 -6.43 -2.41 15.10
C PRO A 37 -5.46 -2.66 16.27
N ASP A 38 -4.22 -2.99 15.93
CA ASP A 38 -3.08 -3.05 16.85
C ASP A 38 -2.20 -1.79 16.68
N GLU A 39 -1.27 -1.57 17.61
CA GLU A 39 -0.26 -0.52 17.46
C GLU A 39 0.63 -0.81 16.24
N PRO A 40 0.99 0.21 15.44
CA PRO A 40 1.85 0.05 14.28
C PRO A 40 3.26 -0.41 14.66
N LYS A 41 3.88 -1.19 13.78
CA LYS A 41 5.27 -1.65 13.94
C LYS A 41 6.15 -1.09 12.83
N LEU A 42 7.44 -0.94 13.13
CA LEU A 42 8.47 -0.62 12.14
C LEU A 42 9.27 -1.88 11.78
N TYR A 43 9.52 -2.05 10.49
CA TYR A 43 10.37 -3.11 9.94
C TYR A 43 11.53 -2.50 9.16
N SER A 44 12.69 -3.14 9.22
CA SER A 44 13.89 -2.63 8.56
C SER A 44 13.86 -2.90 7.05
N SER A 45 13.23 -4.02 6.65
CA SER A 45 13.11 -4.47 5.27
C SER A 45 11.73 -5.05 4.96
N PHE A 46 11.39 -5.11 3.68
CA PHE A 46 10.15 -5.75 3.20
C PHE A 46 10.16 -7.26 3.47
N MET A 47 11.33 -7.91 3.43
CA MET A 47 11.50 -9.32 3.74
C MET A 47 11.07 -9.66 5.17
N GLU A 48 11.40 -8.81 6.16
CA GLU A 48 10.95 -9.02 7.54
C GLU A 48 9.42 -8.99 7.67
N ILE A 49 8.73 -8.15 6.89
CA ILE A 49 7.25 -8.08 6.88
C ILE A 49 6.66 -9.38 6.33
N VAL A 50 7.25 -9.89 5.24
CA VAL A 50 6.89 -11.17 4.62
C VAL A 50 7.11 -12.34 5.58
N ASP A 51 8.20 -12.30 6.33
CA ASP A 51 8.60 -13.35 7.26
C ASP A 51 7.98 -13.22 8.65
N GLU A 52 7.19 -12.17 8.92
CA GLU A 52 6.43 -12.01 10.16
C GLU A 52 5.60 -13.28 10.46
N ARG A 53 5.63 -13.70 11.72
CA ARG A 53 4.80 -14.79 12.24
C ARG A 53 4.00 -14.29 13.44
N PRO A 54 2.68 -14.57 13.49
CA PRO A 54 1.87 -15.19 12.44
C PRO A 54 1.78 -14.37 11.14
N MET A 55 1.61 -15.08 10.01
CA MET A 55 1.51 -14.43 8.69
C MET A 55 0.26 -13.57 8.58
N PHE A 56 0.35 -12.50 7.80
CA PHE A 56 -0.80 -11.73 7.37
C PHE A 56 -1.61 -12.50 6.31
N ASP A 57 -2.94 -12.52 6.45
CA ASP A 57 -3.87 -13.10 5.49
C ASP A 57 -4.10 -12.15 4.28
N ALA A 58 -3.91 -10.84 4.46
CA ALA A 58 -3.86 -9.85 3.39
C ALA A 58 -2.99 -8.63 3.77
N LEU A 59 -2.16 -8.17 2.84
CA LEU A 59 -1.37 -6.94 2.94
C LEU A 59 -1.70 -6.06 1.75
N VAL A 60 -1.86 -4.76 2.00
CA VAL A 60 -1.91 -3.74 0.95
C VAL A 60 -0.74 -2.78 1.16
N ILE A 61 0.09 -2.62 0.13
CA ILE A 61 1.37 -1.91 0.20
C ILE A 61 1.36 -0.68 -0.72
N ASN A 62 1.88 0.45 -0.24
CA ASN A 62 2.00 1.69 -1.03
C ASN A 62 3.33 1.77 -1.76
N VAL A 63 3.55 0.82 -2.64
CA VAL A 63 4.69 0.73 -3.57
C VAL A 63 4.25 -0.11 -4.77
N PRO A 64 4.78 0.16 -5.98
CA PRO A 64 4.38 -0.58 -7.17
C PRO A 64 4.63 -2.08 -7.05
N VAL A 65 3.70 -2.88 -7.59
CA VAL A 65 3.83 -4.31 -7.83
C VAL A 65 3.63 -4.55 -9.33
N GLY A 66 4.68 -5.07 -9.97
CA GLY A 66 4.72 -5.26 -11.42
C GLY A 66 5.19 -4.00 -12.15
N TYR A 67 6.05 -4.18 -13.14
CA TYR A 67 6.81 -3.10 -13.78
C TYR A 67 6.89 -3.27 -15.29
N LEU A 68 6.88 -2.18 -16.03
CA LEU A 68 7.19 -2.21 -17.46
C LEU A 68 8.68 -2.51 -17.68
N ASP A 69 9.00 -3.21 -18.78
CA ASP A 69 10.38 -3.53 -19.14
C ASP A 69 11.12 -2.35 -19.78
N THR A 70 10.38 -1.45 -20.42
CA THR A 70 10.90 -0.31 -21.17
C THR A 70 10.87 0.97 -20.34
N ASP A 71 11.81 1.88 -20.61
CA ASP A 71 11.88 3.21 -19.99
C ASP A 71 11.03 4.25 -20.73
N ASP A 72 10.10 3.81 -21.57
CA ASP A 72 9.17 4.74 -22.17
C ASP A 72 8.32 5.38 -21.06
N LEU A 73 7.94 6.64 -21.27
CA LEU A 73 7.10 7.39 -20.32
C LEU A 73 5.65 6.88 -20.28
N HIS A 74 5.43 5.63 -20.69
CA HIS A 74 4.13 4.99 -20.69
C HIS A 74 3.77 4.61 -19.26
N LEU A 75 2.58 5.02 -18.84
CA LEU A 75 2.05 4.62 -17.54
C LEU A 75 1.48 3.21 -17.65
N ARG A 76 1.63 2.41 -16.58
CA ARG A 76 0.84 1.17 -16.45
C ARG A 76 -0.64 1.52 -16.56
N THR A 77 -1.47 0.65 -17.14
CA THR A 77 -2.91 0.93 -17.27
C THR A 77 -3.55 1.21 -15.90
N CYS A 78 -3.12 0.52 -14.83
CA CYS A 78 -3.58 0.79 -13.47
C CYS A 78 -3.23 2.21 -12.98
N ASP A 79 -2.05 2.74 -13.32
CA ASP A 79 -1.59 4.09 -12.94
C ASP A 79 -2.44 5.15 -13.67
N GLN A 80 -2.71 4.95 -14.96
CA GLN A 80 -3.59 5.84 -15.73
C GLN A 80 -5.00 5.87 -15.15
N MET A 81 -5.61 4.70 -14.91
CA MET A 81 -6.97 4.62 -14.34
C MET A 81 -7.04 5.22 -12.93
N ALA A 82 -6.00 5.04 -12.10
CA ALA A 82 -5.94 5.65 -10.78
C ALA A 82 -5.91 7.19 -10.86
N LYS A 83 -5.16 7.75 -11.81
CA LYS A 83 -5.14 9.20 -12.07
C LYS A 83 -6.51 9.73 -12.48
N GLU A 84 -7.19 9.01 -13.38
CA GLU A 84 -8.54 9.38 -13.85
C GLU A 84 -9.56 9.35 -12.70
N LEU A 85 -9.54 8.32 -11.86
CA LEU A 85 -10.43 8.21 -10.70
C LEU A 85 -10.22 9.31 -9.66
N LEU A 86 -8.98 9.75 -9.47
CA LEU A 86 -8.63 10.81 -8.52
C LEU A 86 -8.82 12.23 -9.11
N GLY A 87 -9.02 12.34 -10.42
CA GLY A 87 -9.25 13.61 -11.11
C GLY A 87 -8.16 14.66 -10.80
N PRO A 88 -8.50 15.85 -10.27
CA PRO A 88 -7.52 16.88 -9.90
C PRO A 88 -6.46 16.43 -8.89
N ARG A 89 -6.72 15.35 -8.14
CA ARG A 89 -5.78 14.76 -7.17
C ARG A 89 -4.92 13.66 -7.79
N GLY A 90 -5.08 13.33 -9.07
CA GLY A 90 -4.34 12.26 -9.75
C GLY A 90 -2.82 12.46 -9.78
N ASN A 91 -2.32 13.68 -9.55
CA ASN A 91 -0.89 13.95 -9.47
C ASN A 91 -0.18 13.27 -8.30
N VAL A 92 -0.92 12.71 -7.35
CA VAL A 92 -0.36 11.86 -6.28
C VAL A 92 0.09 10.48 -6.79
N ILE A 93 -0.45 10.03 -7.92
CA ILE A 93 -0.02 8.81 -8.60
C ILE A 93 1.23 9.15 -9.41
N MET A 94 2.38 8.84 -8.82
CA MET A 94 3.69 9.05 -9.41
C MET A 94 3.95 8.06 -10.54
N HIS A 95 4.88 8.40 -11.42
CA HIS A 95 5.29 7.51 -12.48
C HIS A 95 6.02 6.29 -11.90
N THR A 96 5.57 5.08 -12.25
CA THR A 96 6.25 3.84 -11.87
C THR A 96 7.51 3.67 -12.73
N PRO A 97 8.72 3.60 -12.15
CA PRO A 97 9.93 3.37 -12.93
C PRO A 97 9.93 1.98 -13.58
N SER A 98 10.68 1.83 -14.67
CA SER A 98 10.85 0.53 -15.33
C SER A 98 11.56 -0.47 -14.43
N ARG A 99 11.49 -1.74 -14.79
CA ARG A 99 12.25 -2.81 -14.12
C ARG A 99 13.76 -2.55 -14.21
N ALA A 100 14.26 -2.06 -15.34
CA ALA A 100 15.68 -1.73 -15.51
C ALA A 100 16.12 -0.63 -14.54
N ALA A 101 15.36 0.47 -14.46
CA ALA A 101 15.64 1.58 -13.54
C ALA A 101 15.65 1.19 -12.07
N ILE A 102 14.91 0.15 -11.69
CA ILE A 102 14.88 -0.36 -10.32
C ILE A 102 16.04 -1.32 -10.06
N MET A 103 16.32 -2.23 -11.00
CA MET A 103 17.23 -3.36 -10.74
C MET A 103 18.69 -3.04 -11.05
N ASP A 104 18.96 -2.13 -11.99
CA ASP A 104 20.30 -1.74 -12.40
C ASP A 104 20.72 -0.42 -11.72
N PRO A 105 21.72 -0.42 -10.81
CA PRO A 105 22.21 0.79 -10.14
C PRO A 105 22.87 1.81 -11.08
N GLU A 106 23.29 1.40 -12.28
CA GLU A 106 23.92 2.28 -13.28
C GLU A 106 22.90 2.87 -14.25
N HIS A 107 21.62 2.47 -14.13
CA HIS A 107 20.57 2.92 -15.02
C HIS A 107 20.30 4.44 -14.88
N PRO A 108 20.22 5.21 -15.97
CA PRO A 108 19.95 6.64 -15.90
C PRO A 108 18.59 6.95 -15.26
N HIS A 109 18.53 7.99 -14.42
CA HIS A 109 17.30 8.41 -13.74
C HIS A 109 16.77 9.77 -14.22
N ASP A 110 17.23 10.23 -15.38
CA ASP A 110 16.95 11.59 -15.90
C ASP A 110 15.45 11.87 -16.11
N ASN A 111 14.66 10.82 -16.29
CA ASN A 111 13.21 10.88 -16.52
C ASN A 111 12.38 10.66 -15.24
N LEU A 112 13.02 10.42 -14.09
CA LEU A 112 12.34 10.17 -12.82
C LEU A 112 12.32 11.43 -11.96
N ASP A 113 11.19 11.68 -11.31
CA ASP A 113 11.12 12.76 -10.32
C ASP A 113 11.92 12.39 -9.05
N ALA A 114 12.33 13.40 -8.30
CA ALA A 114 13.17 13.22 -7.10
C ALA A 114 12.54 12.32 -6.03
N VAL A 115 11.20 12.27 -5.92
CA VAL A 115 10.52 11.40 -4.96
C VAL A 115 10.63 9.95 -5.43
N THR A 116 10.40 9.68 -6.71
CA THR A 116 10.56 8.35 -7.31
C THR A 116 12.00 7.86 -7.17
N VAL A 117 13.00 8.71 -7.41
CA VAL A 117 14.43 8.35 -7.22
C VAL A 117 14.73 7.97 -5.77
N MET A 118 14.23 8.75 -4.80
CA MET A 118 14.39 8.45 -3.37
C MET A 118 13.73 7.11 -2.98
N MET A 119 12.69 6.71 -3.71
CA MET A 119 11.92 5.50 -3.46
C MET A 119 12.46 4.23 -4.12
N LEU A 120 13.40 4.35 -5.06
CA LEU A 120 14.00 3.21 -5.78
C LEU A 120 14.50 2.08 -4.85
N PRO A 121 15.15 2.33 -3.70
CA PRO A 121 15.54 1.25 -2.79
C PRO A 121 14.35 0.44 -2.28
N ARG A 122 13.22 1.08 -1.99
CA ARG A 122 11.99 0.41 -1.52
C ARG A 122 11.30 -0.36 -2.62
N TYR A 123 11.30 0.19 -3.84
CA TYR A 123 10.78 -0.52 -5.01
C TYR A 123 11.62 -1.77 -5.30
N ARG A 124 12.95 -1.68 -5.18
CA ARG A 124 13.84 -2.83 -5.35
C ARG A 124 13.60 -3.93 -4.31
N GLU A 125 13.40 -3.57 -3.05
CA GLU A 125 13.05 -4.55 -2.00
C GLU A 125 11.77 -5.32 -2.36
N VAL A 126 10.72 -4.63 -2.81
CA VAL A 126 9.45 -5.27 -3.19
C VAL A 126 9.59 -6.08 -4.46
N ALA A 127 10.25 -5.55 -5.49
CA ALA A 127 10.48 -6.24 -6.76
C ALA A 127 11.27 -7.54 -6.57
N THR A 128 12.22 -7.57 -5.62
CA THR A 128 13.03 -8.76 -5.30
C THR A 128 12.21 -9.84 -4.58
N GLU A 129 11.30 -9.43 -3.69
CA GLU A 129 10.51 -10.37 -2.88
C GLU A 129 9.22 -10.83 -3.56
N MET A 130 8.66 -10.04 -4.48
CA MET A 130 7.39 -10.35 -5.12
C MET A 130 7.51 -11.48 -6.13
N ALA A 131 6.48 -12.33 -6.15
CA ALA A 131 6.32 -13.43 -7.08
C ALA A 131 4.82 -13.68 -7.31
N PRO A 132 4.41 -14.31 -8.41
CA PRO A 132 2.99 -14.46 -8.77
C PRO A 132 2.12 -15.07 -7.65
N TYR A 133 2.66 -16.04 -6.89
CA TYR A 133 1.92 -16.68 -5.79
C TYR A 133 1.65 -15.73 -4.61
N ARG A 134 2.48 -14.71 -4.41
CA ARG A 134 2.34 -13.73 -3.32
C ARG A 134 1.21 -12.74 -3.58
N GLN A 135 0.82 -12.53 -4.84
CA GLN A 135 -0.32 -11.69 -5.20
C GLN A 135 -1.69 -12.26 -4.77
N ARG A 136 -1.70 -13.41 -4.08
CA ARG A 136 -2.88 -13.93 -3.36
C ARG A 136 -3.07 -13.28 -1.98
N GLN A 137 -2.03 -12.64 -1.47
CA GLN A 137 -1.98 -12.07 -0.11
C GLN A 137 -1.45 -10.65 -0.11
N ILE A 138 -0.50 -10.29 -0.97
CA ILE A 138 0.11 -8.98 -1.05
C ILE A 138 -0.42 -8.25 -2.28
N TYR A 139 -0.96 -7.06 -2.08
CA TYR A 139 -1.56 -6.23 -3.13
C TYR A 139 -0.92 -4.85 -3.14
N GLU A 140 -0.72 -4.29 -4.33
CA GLU A 140 -0.45 -2.86 -4.46
C GLU A 140 -1.73 -2.07 -4.15
N GLY A 141 -1.60 -1.00 -3.37
CA GLY A 141 -2.68 -0.05 -3.11
C GLY A 141 -2.13 1.36 -2.96
N HIS A 142 -2.99 2.36 -3.14
CA HIS A 142 -2.63 3.75 -2.95
C HIS A 142 -3.55 4.40 -1.90
N PRO A 143 -3.02 5.09 -0.86
CA PRO A 143 -3.85 5.63 0.21
C PRO A 143 -4.97 6.55 -0.27
N GLU A 144 -4.73 7.36 -1.30
CA GLU A 144 -5.77 8.25 -1.83
C GLU A 144 -6.90 7.48 -2.55
N LEU A 145 -6.64 6.29 -3.10
CA LEU A 145 -7.69 5.40 -3.63
C LEU A 145 -8.49 4.75 -2.49
N SER A 146 -7.81 4.33 -1.41
CA SER A 146 -8.48 3.86 -0.19
C SER A 146 -9.38 4.95 0.41
N PHE A 147 -8.90 6.18 0.49
CA PHE A 147 -9.71 7.32 0.95
C PHE A 147 -10.86 7.65 0.02
N LEU A 148 -10.67 7.60 -1.30
CA LEU A 148 -11.74 7.76 -2.29
C LEU A 148 -12.89 6.77 -2.02
N GLU A 149 -12.58 5.49 -1.87
CA GLU A 149 -13.57 4.45 -1.62
C GLU A 149 -14.21 4.58 -0.22
N MET A 150 -13.44 4.94 0.81
CA MET A 150 -13.99 5.24 2.14
C MET A 150 -14.98 6.42 2.11
N ASN A 151 -14.68 7.43 1.30
CA ASN A 151 -15.45 8.66 1.16
C ASN A 151 -16.59 8.55 0.12
N GLY A 152 -16.99 7.32 -0.23
CA GLY A 152 -18.14 7.10 -1.11
C GLY A 152 -17.91 7.51 -2.56
N GLY A 153 -16.66 7.47 -3.04
CA GLY A 153 -16.29 7.81 -4.41
C GLY A 153 -15.98 9.29 -4.64
N VAL A 154 -15.80 10.07 -3.57
CA VAL A 154 -15.39 11.48 -3.64
C VAL A 154 -13.92 11.62 -3.19
N PRO A 155 -13.00 12.12 -4.04
CA PRO A 155 -11.60 12.34 -3.64
C PRO A 155 -11.47 13.29 -2.44
N MET A 156 -10.38 13.16 -1.68
CA MET A 156 -10.07 14.10 -0.58
C MET A 156 -9.89 15.52 -1.11
N GLN A 157 -10.49 16.48 -0.42
CA GLN A 157 -10.47 17.89 -0.81
C GLN A 157 -9.09 18.51 -0.55
N PHE A 158 -8.47 18.19 0.59
CA PHE A 158 -7.25 18.85 1.02
C PHE A 158 -6.02 17.97 0.83
N GLY A 159 -4.89 18.63 0.54
CA GLY A 159 -3.61 17.96 0.40
C GLY A 159 -3.15 17.30 1.70
N ARG A 160 -2.59 16.09 1.58
CA ARG A 160 -2.15 15.22 2.70
C ARG A 160 -1.11 15.83 3.65
N PHE A 161 -0.51 16.97 3.32
CA PHE A 161 0.48 17.64 4.18
C PHE A 161 -0.09 18.86 4.92
N THR A 162 -1.35 19.22 4.67
CA THR A 162 -2.01 20.35 5.31
C THR A 162 -2.73 19.93 6.59
N GLY A 163 -2.90 20.85 7.54
CA GLY A 163 -3.70 20.58 8.75
C GLY A 163 -5.16 20.24 8.45
N ALA A 164 -5.75 20.86 7.42
CA ALA A 164 -7.09 20.51 6.93
C ALA A 164 -7.14 19.07 6.38
N GLY A 165 -6.13 18.69 5.58
CA GLY A 165 -6.01 17.33 5.04
C GLY A 165 -5.73 16.26 6.09
N HIS A 166 -5.00 16.61 7.16
CA HIS A 166 -4.87 15.78 8.35
C HIS A 166 -6.23 15.50 8.98
N ASN A 167 -7.00 16.55 9.27
CA ASN A 167 -8.29 16.44 9.95
C ASN A 167 -9.33 15.70 9.10
N GLU A 168 -9.37 15.98 7.80
CA GLU A 168 -10.24 15.30 6.84
C GLU A 168 -10.03 13.77 6.85
N ARG A 169 -8.78 13.33 6.69
CA ARG A 169 -8.41 11.90 6.69
C ARG A 169 -8.63 11.27 8.06
N ARG A 170 -8.25 11.95 9.15
CA ARG A 170 -8.45 11.44 10.52
C ARG A 170 -9.93 11.21 10.82
N ASN A 171 -10.79 12.19 10.55
CA ASN A 171 -12.22 12.09 10.81
C ASN A 171 -12.84 10.93 10.05
N LEU A 172 -12.46 10.76 8.78
CA LEU A 172 -12.95 9.65 7.97
C LEU A 172 -12.48 8.29 8.51
N LEU A 173 -11.22 8.16 8.92
CA LEU A 173 -10.69 6.93 9.51
C LEU A 173 -11.43 6.56 10.80
N VAL A 174 -11.61 7.51 11.72
CA VAL A 174 -12.33 7.31 12.99
C VAL A 174 -13.78 6.92 12.74
N GLN A 175 -14.44 7.51 11.75
CA GLN A 175 -15.80 7.15 11.37
C GLN A 175 -15.90 5.73 10.80
N LYS A 176 -14.88 5.26 10.06
CA LYS A 176 -14.92 3.98 9.33
C LYS A 176 -14.35 2.80 10.11
N MET A 177 -13.49 3.04 11.10
CA MET A 177 -12.80 2.01 11.85
C MET A 177 -12.80 2.32 13.34
N GLN A 178 -13.60 1.55 14.09
CA GLN A 178 -13.60 1.63 15.55
C GLN A 178 -12.22 1.26 16.12
N GLY A 179 -11.71 2.07 17.04
CA GLY A 179 -10.43 1.83 17.73
C GLY A 179 -9.20 2.17 16.89
N ILE A 180 -9.37 2.84 15.74
CA ILE A 180 -8.25 3.25 14.88
C ILE A 180 -7.34 4.28 15.54
N GLU A 181 -7.81 4.97 16.57
CA GLU A 181 -7.03 5.88 17.41
C GLU A 181 -5.76 5.19 17.93
N ARG A 182 -5.80 3.87 18.15
CA ARG A 182 -4.62 3.06 18.51
C ARG A 182 -3.49 3.12 17.49
N VAL A 183 -3.83 3.34 16.22
CA VAL A 183 -2.88 3.55 15.11
C VAL A 183 -2.55 5.04 14.95
N LEU A 184 -3.51 5.93 15.14
CA LEU A 184 -3.36 7.34 14.79
C LEU A 184 -2.71 8.20 15.89
N ASP A 185 -2.78 7.76 17.14
CA ASP A 185 -2.35 8.55 18.31
C ASP A 185 -1.02 8.08 18.90
N VAL A 186 -0.40 7.07 18.28
CA VAL A 186 0.93 6.60 18.67
C VAL A 186 1.99 7.62 18.23
N GLU A 187 2.96 7.86 19.10
CA GLU A 187 4.18 8.58 18.76
C GLU A 187 5.29 7.57 18.46
N ILE A 188 5.77 7.57 17.21
CA ILE A 188 6.87 6.70 16.77
C ILE A 188 7.98 7.60 16.22
N ASP A 189 9.22 7.40 16.69
CA ASP A 189 10.36 8.21 16.24
C ASP A 189 10.48 8.20 14.71
N ARG A 190 10.72 9.38 14.14
CA ARG A 190 10.88 9.62 12.68
C ARG A 190 9.67 9.27 11.80
N VAL A 191 8.55 8.82 12.36
CA VAL A 191 7.30 8.60 11.62
C VAL A 191 6.46 9.87 11.67
N LYS A 192 6.05 10.36 10.49
CA LYS A 192 5.13 11.49 10.38
C LYS A 192 3.69 11.00 10.45
N TRP A 193 2.80 11.85 10.96
CA TRP A 193 1.37 11.54 11.10
C TRP A 193 0.70 11.07 9.79
N HIS A 194 1.12 11.59 8.63
CA HIS A 194 0.53 11.18 7.36
C HIS A 194 0.84 9.73 7.03
N HIS A 195 2.02 9.21 7.40
CA HIS A 195 2.33 7.78 7.23
C HIS A 195 1.38 6.90 8.07
N LEU A 196 1.02 7.32 9.29
CA LEU A 196 0.03 6.60 10.12
C LEU A 196 -1.34 6.56 9.45
N GLN A 197 -1.79 7.70 8.89
CA GLN A 197 -3.06 7.79 8.16
C GLN A 197 -3.07 6.97 6.88
N GLU A 198 -1.96 6.98 6.13
CA GLU A 198 -1.80 6.20 4.91
C GLU A 198 -1.77 4.70 5.20
N ALA A 199 -1.00 4.25 6.20
CA ALA A 199 -0.98 2.86 6.63
C ALA A 199 -2.37 2.38 7.12
N ALA A 200 -3.07 3.22 7.89
CA ALA A 200 -4.45 2.96 8.32
C ALA A 200 -5.41 2.82 7.13
N ALA A 201 -5.28 3.68 6.11
CA ALA A 201 -6.11 3.63 4.92
C ALA A 201 -5.90 2.32 4.14
N LEU A 202 -4.65 1.90 3.97
CA LEU A 202 -4.33 0.64 3.30
C LEU A 202 -4.76 -0.58 4.12
N MET A 203 -4.67 -0.52 5.45
CA MET A 203 -5.13 -1.57 6.35
C MET A 203 -6.65 -1.79 6.21
N TRP A 204 -7.42 -0.72 6.01
CA TRP A 204 -8.83 -0.83 5.68
C TRP A 204 -9.08 -1.52 4.33
N SER A 205 -8.32 -1.16 3.30
CA SER A 205 -8.39 -1.86 2.00
C SER A 205 -7.94 -3.32 2.11
N ALA A 206 -6.96 -3.64 2.97
CA ALA A 206 -6.51 -5.00 3.23
C ALA A 206 -7.60 -5.86 3.88
N ARG A 207 -8.38 -5.30 4.81
CA ARG A 207 -9.60 -5.94 5.32
C ARG A 207 -10.55 -6.30 4.18
N ARG A 208 -10.79 -5.36 3.26
CA ARG A 208 -11.69 -5.56 2.11
C ARG A 208 -11.13 -6.58 1.11
N ALA A 209 -9.82 -6.59 0.88
CA ALA A 209 -9.17 -7.58 0.05
C ALA A 209 -9.35 -8.98 0.64
N PHE A 210 -9.12 -9.12 1.95
CA PHE A 210 -9.35 -10.36 2.69
C PHE A 210 -10.82 -10.83 2.61
N THR A 211 -11.78 -9.93 2.78
CA THR A 211 -13.22 -10.25 2.69
C THR A 211 -13.77 -10.28 1.26
N ARG A 212 -12.93 -10.13 0.24
CA ARG A 212 -13.29 -10.11 -1.20
C ARG A 212 -14.30 -9.03 -1.58
N THR A 213 -14.21 -7.87 -0.94
CA THR A 213 -15.05 -6.69 -1.19
C THR A 213 -14.24 -5.47 -1.66
N ALA A 214 -12.91 -5.60 -1.79
CA ALA A 214 -12.08 -4.54 -2.36
C ALA A 214 -12.32 -4.39 -3.86
N ARG A 215 -12.19 -3.16 -4.36
CA ARG A 215 -12.16 -2.88 -5.80
C ARG A 215 -10.76 -3.17 -6.35
N ARG A 216 -10.71 -3.37 -7.66
CA ARG A 216 -9.48 -3.62 -8.43
C ARG A 216 -9.51 -2.77 -9.69
N ILE A 217 -8.39 -2.16 -10.03
CA ILE A 217 -8.22 -1.45 -11.29
C ILE A 217 -6.88 -1.81 -11.95
N PRO A 218 -6.87 -2.12 -13.25
CA PRO A 218 -8.05 -2.41 -14.08
C PRO A 218 -8.78 -3.70 -13.63
N LEU A 219 -9.98 -3.95 -14.18
CA LEU A 219 -10.69 -5.22 -13.94
C LEU A 219 -9.94 -6.41 -14.56
N ASP A 220 -9.39 -6.20 -15.75
CA ASP A 220 -8.53 -7.13 -16.47
C ASP A 220 -7.09 -6.59 -16.43
N PRO A 221 -6.24 -7.07 -15.50
CA PRO A 221 -4.89 -6.54 -15.32
C PRO A 221 -3.95 -6.94 -16.45
N GLU A 222 -3.10 -5.99 -16.80
CA GLU A 222 -1.85 -6.25 -17.50
C GLU A 222 -0.91 -7.04 -16.60
N TRP A 223 0.00 -7.77 -17.25
CA TRP A 223 1.00 -8.59 -16.58
C TRP A 223 2.38 -8.12 -17.02
N ASP A 224 3.32 -8.07 -16.08
CA ASP A 224 4.72 -7.79 -16.42
C ASP A 224 5.48 -9.06 -16.88
N SER A 225 6.75 -8.88 -17.22
CA SER A 225 7.67 -9.96 -17.61
C SER A 225 7.92 -11.02 -16.54
N GLU A 226 7.66 -10.71 -15.26
CA GLU A 226 7.74 -11.64 -14.12
C GLU A 226 6.39 -12.30 -13.80
N SER A 227 5.38 -12.12 -14.67
CA SER A 227 4.01 -12.61 -14.48
C SER A 227 3.33 -12.04 -13.23
N LEU A 228 3.66 -10.81 -12.83
CA LEU A 228 2.96 -10.05 -11.82
C LEU A 228 1.85 -9.22 -12.45
N ARG A 229 0.64 -9.29 -11.88
CA ARG A 229 -0.47 -8.39 -12.24
C ARG A 229 -0.12 -6.97 -11.84
N MET A 230 -0.29 -6.04 -12.76
CA MET A 230 -0.22 -4.61 -12.51
C MET A 230 -1.64 -4.11 -12.21
N GLU A 231 -1.98 -4.00 -10.92
CA GLU A 231 -3.31 -3.60 -10.44
C GLU A 231 -3.21 -2.81 -9.13
N TYR A 232 -4.14 -1.87 -8.92
CA TYR A 232 -4.40 -1.30 -7.59
C TYR A 232 -5.58 -2.00 -6.92
N VAL A 233 -5.46 -2.27 -5.62
CA VAL A 233 -6.53 -2.77 -4.74
C VAL A 233 -6.87 -1.71 -3.70
N TYR A 234 -8.15 -1.37 -3.57
CA TYR A 234 -8.62 -0.34 -2.64
C TYR A 234 -10.04 -0.58 -2.08
#